data_AF-A0A838Y794-F1
#
_entry.id   AF-A0A838Y794-F1
#
_cell.length_a   1.000
_cell.length_b   1.000
_cell.length_c   1.000
_cell.angle_alpha   90.00
_cell.angle_beta   90.00
_cell.angle_gamma   90.00
#
_symmetry.space_group_name_H-M   'P 1'
#
loop_
_entity.id
_entity.type
_entity.pdbx_description
1 polymer ?
#
loop_
_entity_poly.entity_id
_entity_poly.type
_entity_poly.pdbx_seq_one_letter_code
_entity_poly.pdbx_strand_id
1 'polypeptide(L)'
;MQEITALLSIGSALFIGAISPGPSFVMVAKTAVTSGRINGLCTALGMGLGGFVFAALSLLGLNGLLLAVPALYLFLKIAGGLYLAYLGLKIWHGAKQALAMPTDGNVSTDSSYLNSAITGATTQLSNPKTAIVYASVFATFLPALPSVSFSSAIVLLVFAIEAGWYSLFALALSSEAPRKQYLRYKTAMDRVAGGVMMVLGLKLATAAGR
;
A
#
# COMPACT_ATOMS: atom_id res chain seq x y z
N MET A 1 26.71 0.79 -3.79
CA MET A 1 25.89 1.51 -4.80
C MET A 1 24.64 0.72 -5.19
N GLN A 2 24.74 -0.56 -5.54
CA GLN A 2 23.60 -1.38 -6.01
C GLN A 2 22.44 -1.51 -5.01
N GLU A 3 22.74 -1.76 -3.72
CA GLU A 3 21.70 -1.81 -2.67
C GLU A 3 21.01 -0.45 -2.46
N ILE A 4 21.74 0.67 -2.52
CA ILE A 4 21.15 2.01 -2.36
C ILE A 4 20.18 2.29 -3.53
N THR A 5 20.59 1.98 -4.77
CA THR A 5 19.72 2.12 -5.94
C THR A 5 18.48 1.23 -5.84
N ALA A 6 18.64 0.00 -5.34
CA ALA A 6 17.51 -0.90 -5.08
C ALA A 6 16.57 -0.35 -4.00
N LEU A 7 17.11 0.15 -2.89
CA LEU A 7 16.34 0.75 -1.80
C LEU A 7 15.49 1.93 -2.29
N LEU A 8 16.10 2.83 -3.08
CA LEU A 8 15.42 3.98 -3.66
C LEU A 8 14.34 3.55 -4.66
N SER A 9 14.63 2.54 -5.48
CA SER A 9 13.67 2.01 -6.46
C SER A 9 12.47 1.36 -5.76
N ILE A 10 12.73 0.53 -4.75
CA ILE A 10 11.71 -0.10 -3.90
C ILE A 10 10.88 0.98 -3.21
N GLY A 11 11.54 1.91 -2.50
CA GLY A 11 10.87 2.99 -1.79
C GLY A 11 9.96 3.83 -2.70
N SER A 12 10.46 4.20 -3.88
CA SER A 12 9.68 4.99 -4.85
C SER A 12 8.46 4.22 -5.34
N ALA A 13 8.63 2.94 -5.70
CA ALA A 13 7.53 2.11 -6.18
C ALA A 13 6.47 1.85 -5.11
N LEU A 14 6.89 1.58 -3.88
CA LEU A 14 6.01 1.41 -2.73
C LEU A 14 5.25 2.70 -2.41
N PHE A 15 5.94 3.85 -2.43
CA PHE A 15 5.32 5.15 -2.18
C PHE A 15 4.24 5.49 -3.22
N ILE A 16 4.51 5.25 -4.51
CA ILE A 16 3.51 5.38 -5.58
C ILE A 16 2.32 4.44 -5.33
N GLY A 17 2.58 3.21 -4.88
CA GLY A 17 1.56 2.24 -4.50
C GLY A 17 0.67 2.73 -3.34
N ALA A 18 1.27 3.35 -2.32
CA ALA A 18 0.59 3.88 -1.14
C ALA A 18 -0.26 5.13 -1.45
N ILE A 19 0.20 6.00 -2.35
CA ILE A 19 -0.56 7.20 -2.79
C ILE A 19 -1.86 6.82 -3.49
N SER A 20 -1.84 5.72 -4.23
CA SER A 20 -3.01 5.27 -4.97
C SER A 20 -4.19 4.96 -4.02
N PRO A 21 -5.38 5.54 -4.23
CA PRO A 21 -6.51 5.30 -3.35
C PRO A 21 -6.96 3.84 -3.41
N GLY A 22 -7.25 3.27 -2.24
CA GLY A 22 -7.64 1.88 -2.07
C GLY A 22 -8.33 1.65 -0.72
N PRO A 23 -8.57 0.39 -0.33
CA PRO A 23 -9.25 0.08 0.95
C PRO A 23 -8.57 0.71 2.16
N SER A 24 -7.23 0.61 2.25
CA SER A 24 -6.46 1.22 3.34
C SER A 24 -6.68 2.74 3.43
N PHE A 25 -6.61 3.40 2.29
CA PHE A 25 -6.81 4.84 2.17
C PHE A 25 -8.20 5.28 2.64
N VAL A 26 -9.25 4.60 2.16
CA VAL A 26 -10.65 4.91 2.52
C VAL A 26 -10.88 4.69 4.00
N MET A 27 -10.29 3.64 4.57
CA MET A 27 -10.45 3.32 5.97
C MET A 27 -9.80 4.39 6.87
N VAL A 28 -8.57 4.81 6.59
CA VAL A 28 -7.90 5.91 7.32
C VAL A 28 -8.70 7.21 7.21
N ALA A 29 -9.15 7.55 6.00
CA ALA A 29 -9.95 8.74 5.75
C ALA A 29 -11.28 8.73 6.53
N LYS A 30 -11.98 7.59 6.51
CA LYS A 30 -13.22 7.39 7.25
C LYS A 30 -12.98 7.56 8.75
N THR A 31 -12.00 6.86 9.32
CA THR A 31 -11.70 6.93 10.75
C THR A 31 -11.29 8.35 11.18
N ALA A 32 -10.49 9.05 10.37
CA ALA A 32 -10.09 10.43 10.67
C ALA A 32 -11.28 11.40 10.70
N VAL A 33 -12.31 11.16 9.87
CA VAL A 33 -13.53 11.97 9.79
C VAL A 33 -14.54 11.59 10.89
N THR A 34 -14.75 10.30 11.15
CA THR A 34 -15.80 9.82 12.06
C THR A 34 -15.37 9.73 13.51
N SER A 35 -14.09 9.43 13.74
CA SER A 35 -13.55 9.12 15.07
C SER A 35 -12.46 10.13 15.48
N GLY A 36 -12.23 11.14 14.65
CA GLY A 36 -11.30 12.24 14.89
C GLY A 36 -9.86 11.96 14.46
N ARG A 37 -9.05 13.04 14.47
CA ARG A 37 -7.65 13.06 14.03
C ARG A 37 -6.79 11.98 14.67
N ILE A 38 -6.90 11.83 15.99
CA ILE A 38 -6.06 10.90 16.76
C ILE A 38 -6.37 9.46 16.38
N ASN A 39 -7.66 9.09 16.27
CA ASN A 39 -8.03 7.76 15.79
C ASN A 39 -7.55 7.51 14.35
N GLY A 40 -7.63 8.52 13.46
CA GLY A 40 -7.04 8.43 12.12
C GLY A 40 -5.53 8.18 12.13
N LEU A 41 -4.78 8.85 13.03
CA LEU A 41 -3.35 8.61 13.23
C LEU A 41 -3.05 7.22 13.78
N CYS A 42 -3.82 6.75 14.77
CA CYS A 42 -3.69 5.39 15.29
C CYS A 42 -3.93 4.35 14.20
N THR A 43 -4.94 4.55 13.37
CA THR A 43 -5.17 3.71 12.18
C THR A 43 -4.02 3.76 11.19
N ALA A 44 -3.45 4.93 10.91
CA ALA A 44 -2.29 5.07 10.04
C ALA A 44 -1.05 4.34 10.58
N LEU A 45 -0.78 4.43 11.88
CA LEU A 45 0.27 3.64 12.54
C LEU A 45 -0.01 2.14 12.43
N GLY A 46 -1.28 1.74 12.59
CA GLY A 46 -1.74 0.39 12.33
C GLY A 46 -1.41 -0.08 10.91
N MET A 47 -1.69 0.75 9.90
CA MET A 47 -1.31 0.44 8.51
C MET A 47 0.20 0.24 8.37
N GLY A 48 0.99 1.12 8.98
CA GLY A 48 2.44 0.97 9.05
C GLY A 48 2.86 -0.38 9.62
N LEU A 49 2.31 -0.75 10.77
CA LEU A 49 2.60 -2.03 11.44
C LEU A 49 2.18 -3.24 10.61
N GLY A 50 1.00 -3.18 9.98
CA GLY A 50 0.58 -4.25 9.06
C GLY A 50 1.51 -4.36 7.87
N GLY A 51 1.95 -3.24 7.29
CA GLY A 51 2.93 -3.20 6.21
C GLY A 51 4.29 -3.74 6.64
N PHE A 52 4.77 -3.37 7.83
CA PHE A 52 5.98 -3.90 8.46
C PHE A 52 5.93 -5.43 8.56
N VAL A 53 4.87 -5.96 9.16
CA VAL A 53 4.69 -7.42 9.35
C VAL A 53 4.63 -8.11 8.00
N PHE A 54 3.85 -7.57 7.06
CA PHE A 54 3.73 -8.14 5.72
C PHE A 54 5.08 -8.17 4.99
N ALA A 55 5.83 -7.06 5.03
CA ALA A 55 7.15 -6.98 4.39
C ALA A 55 8.16 -7.92 5.04
N ALA A 56 8.18 -8.00 6.38
CA ALA A 56 9.04 -8.92 7.11
C ALA A 56 8.74 -10.38 6.74
N LEU A 57 7.45 -10.78 6.78
CA LEU A 57 7.02 -12.12 6.37
C LEU A 57 7.32 -12.39 4.90
N SER A 58 7.17 -11.39 4.03
CA SER A 58 7.54 -11.52 2.62
C SER A 58 9.04 -11.74 2.46
N LEU A 59 9.90 -10.97 3.13
CA LEU A 59 11.35 -11.15 2.99
C LEU A 59 11.84 -12.48 3.59
N LEU A 60 11.26 -12.92 4.72
CA LEU A 60 11.59 -14.19 5.36
C LEU A 60 11.07 -15.40 4.54
N GLY A 61 9.82 -15.33 4.08
CA GLY A 61 9.14 -16.43 3.38
C GLY A 61 9.45 -16.51 1.89
N LEU A 62 9.51 -15.36 1.20
CA LEU A 62 9.75 -15.31 -0.25
C LEU A 62 11.20 -15.72 -0.55
N ASN A 63 12.20 -15.30 0.22
CA ASN A 63 13.59 -15.68 -0.06
C ASN A 63 13.81 -17.21 0.03
N GLY A 64 13.31 -17.86 1.09
CA GLY A 64 13.41 -19.32 1.25
C GLY A 64 12.59 -20.10 0.21
N LEU A 65 11.39 -19.62 -0.12
CA LEU A 65 10.48 -20.30 -1.04
C LEU A 65 10.91 -20.18 -2.51
N LEU A 66 11.46 -19.01 -2.90
CA LEU A 66 11.93 -18.78 -4.27
C LEU A 66 13.22 -19.53 -4.60
N LEU A 67 14.10 -19.72 -3.61
CA LEU A 67 15.30 -20.56 -3.77
C LEU A 67 14.95 -22.05 -3.88
N ALA A 68 13.86 -22.49 -3.23
CA ALA A 68 13.44 -23.88 -3.23
C ALA A 68 12.64 -24.29 -4.48
N VAL A 69 11.82 -23.39 -5.06
CA VAL A 69 10.91 -23.73 -6.17
C VAL A 69 10.89 -22.64 -7.26
N PRO A 70 11.78 -22.70 -8.26
CA PRO A 70 11.83 -21.71 -9.35
C PRO A 70 10.53 -21.59 -10.16
N ALA A 71 9.78 -22.68 -10.32
CA ALA A 71 8.47 -22.65 -10.98
C ALA A 71 7.44 -21.80 -10.22
N LEU A 72 7.55 -21.77 -8.89
CA LEU A 72 6.67 -20.97 -8.03
C LEU A 72 7.02 -19.48 -8.10
N TYR A 73 8.30 -19.13 -8.28
CA TYR A 73 8.72 -17.76 -8.59
C TYR A 73 8.07 -17.24 -9.86
N LEU A 74 8.15 -18.03 -10.93
CA LEU A 74 7.59 -17.69 -12.24
C LEU A 74 6.06 -17.53 -12.15
N PHE A 75 5.40 -18.49 -11.50
CA PHE A 75 3.95 -18.43 -11.26
C PHE A 75 3.55 -17.16 -10.50
N LEU A 76 4.25 -16.82 -9.41
CA LEU A 76 3.97 -15.63 -8.61
C LEU A 76 4.22 -14.33 -9.40
N LYS A 77 5.26 -14.27 -10.24
CA LYS A 77 5.49 -13.12 -11.13
C LYS A 77 4.36 -12.92 -12.14
N ILE A 78 3.92 -13.99 -12.81
CA ILE A 78 2.84 -13.93 -13.80
C ILE A 78 1.51 -13.61 -13.12
N ALA A 79 1.15 -14.36 -12.07
CA ALA A 79 -0.10 -14.17 -11.34
C ALA A 79 -0.16 -12.79 -10.67
N GLY A 80 0.94 -12.35 -10.04
CA GLY A 80 1.06 -11.02 -9.45
C GLY A 80 0.97 -9.91 -10.50
N GLY A 81 1.62 -10.07 -11.66
CA GLY A 81 1.55 -9.10 -12.76
C GLY A 81 0.15 -8.98 -13.36
N LEU A 82 -0.51 -10.10 -13.65
CA LEU A 82 -1.89 -10.12 -14.13
C LEU A 82 -2.87 -9.53 -13.12
N TYR A 83 -2.68 -9.83 -11.83
CA TYR A 83 -3.51 -9.26 -10.78
C TYR A 83 -3.29 -7.75 -10.64
N LEU A 84 -2.03 -7.25 -10.70
CA LEU A 84 -1.76 -5.81 -10.74
C LEU A 84 -2.49 -5.12 -11.90
N ALA A 85 -2.50 -5.75 -13.08
CA ALA A 85 -3.22 -5.23 -14.23
C ALA A 85 -4.74 -5.20 -14.00
N TYR A 86 -5.30 -6.28 -13.48
CA TYR A 86 -6.71 -6.34 -13.07
C TYR A 86 -7.06 -5.28 -12.02
N LEU A 87 -6.22 -5.10 -11.01
CA LEU A 87 -6.44 -4.12 -9.96
C LEU A 87 -6.33 -2.69 -10.49
N GLY A 88 -5.36 -2.42 -11.37
CA GLY A 88 -5.26 -1.15 -12.07
C GLY A 88 -6.53 -0.85 -12.88
N LEU A 89 -7.06 -1.85 -13.60
CA LEU A 89 -8.35 -1.74 -14.32
C LEU A 89 -9.52 -1.47 -13.37
N LYS A 90 -9.55 -2.14 -12.21
CA LYS A 90 -10.61 -1.95 -11.20
C LYS A 90 -10.56 -0.53 -10.61
N ILE A 91 -9.38 -0.02 -10.28
CA ILE A 91 -9.18 1.36 -9.80
C ILE A 91 -9.59 2.36 -10.90
N TRP A 92 -9.18 2.13 -12.14
CA TRP A 92 -9.49 2.99 -13.27
C TRP A 92 -11.01 3.12 -13.50
N HIS A 93 -11.75 2.01 -13.44
CA HIS A 93 -13.21 2.00 -13.57
C HIS A 93 -13.91 2.57 -12.34
N GLY A 94 -13.42 2.27 -11.13
CA GLY A 94 -13.92 2.81 -9.87
C GLY A 94 -13.59 4.30 -9.62
N ALA A 95 -12.77 4.91 -10.49
CA ALA A 95 -12.30 6.28 -10.32
C ALA A 95 -13.43 7.32 -10.22
N LYS A 96 -14.54 7.09 -10.91
CA LYS A 96 -15.74 7.96 -10.88
C LYS A 96 -16.67 7.67 -9.70
N GLN A 97 -16.49 6.56 -9.02
CA GLN A 97 -17.35 6.17 -7.90
C GLN A 97 -17.06 7.10 -6.70
N ALA A 98 -18.14 7.67 -6.14
CA ALA A 98 -18.04 8.55 -4.98
C ALA A 98 -17.51 7.76 -3.77
N LEU A 99 -16.59 8.36 -3.03
CA LEU A 99 -16.19 7.82 -1.73
C LEU A 99 -17.33 8.05 -0.76
N ALA A 100 -17.87 6.98 -0.17
CA ALA A 100 -18.85 7.05 0.91
C ALA A 100 -18.19 7.61 2.18
N MET A 101 -18.04 8.93 2.20
CA MET A 101 -17.47 9.68 3.31
C MET A 101 -18.62 10.31 4.10
N PRO A 102 -18.73 10.08 5.42
CA PRO A 102 -19.74 10.72 6.24
C PRO A 102 -19.65 12.24 6.14
N THR A 103 -20.77 12.87 5.82
CA THR A 103 -20.89 14.33 5.65
C THR A 103 -21.10 15.02 6.99
N ASP A 104 -21.70 14.31 7.95
CA ASP A 104 -22.01 14.84 9.26
C ASP A 104 -20.82 14.60 10.19
N GLY A 105 -20.12 15.68 10.57
CA GLY A 105 -18.92 15.69 11.40
C GLY A 105 -19.15 15.31 12.87
N ASN A 106 -20.11 14.42 13.15
CA ASN A 106 -20.37 13.96 14.51
C ASN A 106 -19.28 12.94 14.90
N VAL A 107 -18.24 13.43 15.57
CA VAL A 107 -17.13 12.60 16.02
C VAL A 107 -17.63 11.67 17.12
N SER A 108 -17.61 10.37 16.88
CA SER A 108 -17.92 9.39 17.93
C SER A 108 -16.79 9.39 18.96
N THR A 109 -17.10 9.76 20.21
CA THR A 109 -16.12 9.80 21.32
C THR A 109 -15.76 8.40 21.86
N ASP A 110 -16.53 7.37 21.52
CA ASP A 110 -16.36 6.01 22.06
C ASP A 110 -15.37 5.14 21.27
N SER A 111 -14.72 5.67 20.24
CA SER A 111 -13.74 4.91 19.46
C SER A 111 -12.41 4.78 20.20
N SER A 112 -12.09 3.56 20.65
CA SER A 112 -10.80 3.21 21.27
C SER A 112 -9.63 3.34 20.29
N TYR A 113 -8.57 4.04 20.70
CA TYR A 113 -7.34 4.23 19.93
C TYR A 113 -6.67 2.91 19.55
N LEU A 114 -6.68 1.93 20.47
CA LEU A 114 -6.12 0.61 20.22
C LEU A 114 -6.91 -0.13 19.14
N ASN A 115 -8.25 -0.05 19.17
CA ASN A 115 -9.09 -0.65 18.14
C ASN A 115 -8.85 -0.01 16.78
N SER A 116 -8.65 1.31 16.72
CA SER A 116 -8.29 2.02 15.50
C SER A 116 -6.96 1.55 14.92
N ALA A 117 -5.95 1.31 15.77
CA ALA A 117 -4.66 0.77 15.35
C ALA A 117 -4.75 -0.70 14.89
N ILE A 118 -5.47 -1.56 15.62
CA ILE A 118 -5.70 -2.96 15.24
C ILE A 118 -6.43 -3.02 13.90
N THR A 119 -7.48 -2.19 13.73
CA THR A 119 -8.23 -2.11 12.47
C THR A 119 -7.32 -1.68 11.31
N GLY A 120 -6.41 -0.73 11.55
CA GLY A 120 -5.33 -0.37 10.63
C GLY A 120 -4.48 -1.56 10.20
N ALA A 121 -3.90 -2.25 11.17
CA ALA A 121 -3.01 -3.39 10.91
C ALA A 121 -3.72 -4.52 10.17
N THR A 122 -4.92 -4.91 10.59
CA THR A 122 -5.69 -5.97 9.94
C THR A 122 -6.14 -5.58 8.54
N THR A 123 -6.52 -4.32 8.32
CA THR A 123 -6.87 -3.82 6.99
C THR A 123 -5.67 -3.88 6.05
N GLN A 124 -4.49 -3.44 6.49
CA GLN A 124 -3.29 -3.49 5.66
C GLN A 124 -2.87 -4.93 5.33
N LEU A 125 -2.88 -5.82 6.32
CA LEU A 125 -2.55 -7.24 6.13
C LEU A 125 -3.54 -7.94 5.18
N SER A 126 -4.81 -7.54 5.24
CA SER A 126 -5.87 -8.09 4.38
C SER A 126 -5.98 -7.38 3.04
N ASN A 127 -5.20 -6.31 2.80
CA ASN A 127 -5.32 -5.52 1.58
C ASN A 127 -4.63 -6.25 0.42
N PRO A 128 -5.40 -6.81 -0.53
CA PRO A 128 -4.78 -7.56 -1.62
C PRO A 128 -3.88 -6.67 -2.46
N LYS A 129 -4.19 -5.36 -2.57
CA LYS A 129 -3.34 -4.39 -3.26
C LYS A 129 -1.93 -4.35 -2.70
N THR A 130 -1.81 -4.27 -1.37
CA THR A 130 -0.53 -4.22 -0.68
C THR A 130 0.26 -5.49 -0.98
N ALA A 131 -0.38 -6.65 -0.84
CA ALA A 131 0.24 -7.95 -1.06
C ALA A 131 0.91 -8.04 -2.45
N ILE A 132 0.18 -7.70 -3.51
CA ILE A 132 0.74 -7.83 -4.86
C ILE A 132 1.63 -6.67 -5.28
N VAL A 133 1.46 -5.44 -4.76
CA VAL A 133 2.48 -4.39 -4.93
C VAL A 133 3.81 -4.84 -4.32
N TYR A 134 3.79 -5.37 -3.09
CA TYR A 134 5.01 -5.80 -2.41
C TYR A 134 5.65 -6.97 -3.11
N ALA A 135 4.85 -7.99 -3.48
CA ALA A 135 5.34 -9.14 -4.24
C ALA A 135 5.99 -8.70 -5.56
N SER A 136 5.37 -7.77 -6.29
CA SER A 136 5.86 -7.26 -7.57
C SER A 136 7.15 -6.45 -7.43
N VAL A 137 7.19 -5.54 -6.46
CA VAL A 137 8.34 -4.67 -6.20
C VAL A 137 9.52 -5.50 -5.71
N PHE A 138 9.30 -6.41 -4.76
CA PHE A 138 10.35 -7.28 -4.26
C PHE A 138 10.83 -8.26 -5.34
N ALA A 139 9.94 -8.87 -6.12
CA ALA A 139 10.36 -9.75 -7.22
C ALA A 139 11.17 -9.03 -8.31
N THR A 140 11.05 -7.70 -8.42
CA THR A 140 11.74 -6.89 -9.45
C THR A 140 13.06 -6.29 -8.96
N PHE A 141 13.08 -5.75 -7.74
CA PHE A 141 14.19 -4.94 -7.24
C PHE A 141 14.94 -5.57 -6.06
N LEU A 142 14.40 -6.61 -5.43
CA LEU A 142 15.10 -7.29 -4.34
C LEU A 142 16.28 -8.09 -4.90
N PRO A 143 17.51 -7.89 -4.39
CA PRO A 143 18.64 -8.74 -4.72
C PRO A 143 18.39 -10.21 -4.33
N ALA A 144 19.04 -11.16 -5.00
CA ALA A 144 18.89 -12.59 -4.70
C ALA A 144 19.40 -12.97 -3.30
N LEU A 145 20.43 -12.27 -2.80
CA LEU A 145 21.01 -12.47 -1.47
C LEU A 145 21.09 -11.11 -0.75
N PRO A 146 19.97 -10.59 -0.24
CA PRO A 146 19.97 -9.32 0.47
C PRO A 146 20.64 -9.49 1.84
N SER A 147 21.47 -8.53 2.25
CA SER A 147 22.01 -8.51 3.60
C SER A 147 20.89 -8.32 4.65
N VAL A 148 21.14 -8.76 5.89
CA VAL A 148 20.18 -8.56 7.00
C VAL A 148 19.90 -7.07 7.19
N SER A 149 20.95 -6.23 7.18
CA SER A 149 20.83 -4.78 7.30
C SER A 149 19.96 -4.18 6.19
N PHE A 150 20.13 -4.63 4.94
CA PHE A 150 19.31 -4.18 3.82
C PHE A 150 17.84 -4.61 3.95
N SER A 151 17.60 -5.85 4.38
CA SER A 151 16.26 -6.37 4.62
C SER A 151 15.55 -5.61 5.74
N SER A 152 16.24 -5.34 6.85
CA SER A 152 15.74 -4.49 7.93
C SER A 152 15.43 -3.07 7.45
N ALA A 153 16.29 -2.49 6.61
CA ALA A 153 16.05 -1.16 6.04
C ALA A 153 14.80 -1.13 5.15
N ILE A 154 14.54 -2.16 4.34
CA ILE A 154 13.30 -2.26 3.54
C ILE A 154 12.07 -2.30 4.45
N VAL A 155 12.09 -3.13 5.49
CA VAL A 155 10.93 -3.29 6.39
C VAL A 155 10.63 -1.98 7.13
N LEU A 156 11.67 -1.28 7.61
CA LEU A 156 11.52 0.04 8.24
C LEU A 156 11.06 1.11 7.25
N LEU A 157 11.56 1.07 6.01
CA LEU A 157 11.14 1.97 4.94
C LEU A 157 9.66 1.77 4.61
N VAL A 158 9.21 0.52 4.51
CA VAL A 158 7.80 0.18 4.32
C VAL A 158 6.95 0.77 5.45
N PHE A 159 7.35 0.56 6.71
CA PHE A 159 6.64 1.12 7.86
C PHE A 159 6.55 2.65 7.75
N ALA A 160 7.67 3.31 7.46
CA ALA A 160 7.74 4.77 7.36
C ALA A 160 6.87 5.33 6.22
N ILE A 161 6.88 4.66 5.05
CA ILE A 161 6.05 5.04 3.91
C ILE A 161 4.56 4.91 4.26
N GLU A 162 4.13 3.76 4.74
CA GLU A 162 2.72 3.50 5.02
C GLU A 162 2.22 4.35 6.19
N ALA A 163 2.92 4.33 7.33
CA ALA A 163 2.54 5.12 8.49
C ALA A 163 2.61 6.63 8.20
N GLY A 164 3.67 7.10 7.55
CA GLY A 164 3.90 8.50 7.27
C GLY A 164 2.86 9.06 6.28
N TRP A 165 2.67 8.37 5.14
CA TRP A 165 1.70 8.78 4.14
C TRP A 165 0.28 8.80 4.71
N TYR A 166 -0.16 7.73 5.38
CA TYR A 166 -1.51 7.70 5.94
C TYR A 166 -1.69 8.65 7.12
N SER A 167 -0.64 8.96 7.88
CA SER A 167 -0.72 9.96 8.96
C SER A 167 -0.90 11.36 8.40
N LEU A 168 -0.10 11.74 7.39
CA LEU A 168 -0.28 12.99 6.64
C LEU A 168 -1.72 13.09 6.12
N PHE A 169 -2.23 11.97 5.60
CA PHE A 169 -3.55 11.90 5.00
C PHE A 169 -4.68 12.00 6.03
N ALA A 170 -4.55 11.33 7.18
CA ALA A 170 -5.47 11.44 8.31
C ALA A 170 -5.56 12.89 8.82
N LEU A 171 -4.42 13.57 8.94
CA LEU A 171 -4.36 14.97 9.34
C LEU A 171 -4.99 15.89 8.29
N ALA A 172 -4.67 15.70 7.01
CA ALA A 172 -5.23 16.53 5.94
C ALA A 172 -6.75 16.38 5.83
N LEU A 173 -7.26 15.15 5.81
CA LEU A 173 -8.69 14.88 5.58
C LEU A 173 -9.59 15.12 6.79
N SER A 174 -9.02 15.23 7.98
CA SER A 174 -9.75 15.66 9.17
C SER A 174 -10.18 17.13 9.12
N SER A 175 -9.76 17.88 8.10
CA SER A 175 -10.19 19.26 7.86
C SER A 175 -11.01 19.34 6.56
N GLU A 176 -12.05 20.18 6.56
CA GLU A 176 -13.03 20.22 5.45
C GLU A 176 -12.42 20.73 4.13
N ALA A 177 -11.59 21.77 4.16
CA ALA A 177 -11.01 22.38 2.96
C ALA A 177 -10.04 21.45 2.19
N PRO A 178 -9.01 20.83 2.82
CA PRO A 178 -8.17 19.84 2.14
C PRO A 178 -8.96 18.61 1.68
N ARG A 179 -9.99 18.19 2.44
CA ARG A 179 -10.88 17.09 2.04
C ARG A 179 -11.62 17.38 0.75
N LYS A 180 -12.23 18.58 0.63
CA LYS A 180 -12.95 18.98 -0.59
C LYS A 180 -12.02 19.03 -1.81
N GLN A 181 -10.80 19.54 -1.63
CA GLN A 181 -9.81 19.58 -2.70
C GLN A 181 -9.33 18.19 -3.12
N TYR A 182 -9.08 17.29 -2.16
CA TYR A 182 -8.74 15.91 -2.47
C TYR A 182 -9.84 15.21 -3.28
N LEU A 183 -11.10 15.34 -2.83
CA LEU A 183 -12.25 14.74 -3.53
C LEU A 183 -12.41 15.27 -4.96
N ARG A 184 -12.01 16.52 -5.22
CA ARG A 184 -11.98 17.12 -6.56
C ARG A 184 -10.99 16.41 -7.51
N TYR A 185 -9.82 16.01 -7.00
CA TYR A 185 -8.76 15.37 -7.80
C TYR A 185 -8.75 13.85 -7.72
N LYS A 186 -9.53 13.25 -6.81
CA LYS A 186 -9.62 11.80 -6.60
C LYS A 186 -9.69 11.02 -7.90
N THR A 187 -10.59 11.38 -8.81
CA THR A 187 -10.76 10.64 -10.08
C THR A 187 -9.51 10.68 -10.97
N ALA A 188 -8.78 11.81 -10.98
CA ALA A 188 -7.53 11.90 -11.75
C ALA A 188 -6.42 11.08 -11.08
N MET A 189 -6.28 11.17 -9.76
CA MET A 189 -5.30 10.40 -8.99
C MET A 189 -5.53 8.88 -9.13
N ASP A 190 -6.79 8.43 -9.06
CA ASP A 190 -7.18 7.03 -9.28
C ASP A 190 -6.81 6.55 -10.68
N ARG A 191 -7.07 7.36 -11.71
CA ARG A 191 -6.74 6.99 -13.09
C ARG A 191 -5.23 6.88 -13.30
N VAL A 192 -4.47 7.87 -12.83
CA VAL A 192 -3.00 7.83 -12.93
C VAL A 192 -2.45 6.59 -12.21
N ALA A 193 -2.88 6.37 -10.97
CA ALA A 193 -2.51 5.20 -10.20
C ALA A 193 -2.87 3.87 -10.89
N GLY A 194 -4.12 3.73 -11.35
CA GLY A 194 -4.61 2.54 -12.03
C GLY A 194 -3.85 2.27 -13.33
N GLY A 195 -3.53 3.33 -14.09
CA GLY A 195 -2.69 3.23 -15.30
C GLY A 195 -1.27 2.77 -15.01
N VAL A 196 -0.61 3.35 -14.00
CA VAL A 196 0.74 2.92 -13.57
C VAL A 196 0.71 1.45 -13.11
N MET A 197 -0.27 1.04 -12.31
CA MET A 197 -0.41 -0.35 -11.87
C MET A 197 -0.65 -1.32 -13.03
N MET A 198 -1.44 -0.92 -14.03
CA MET A 198 -1.61 -1.70 -15.26
C MET A 198 -0.29 -1.89 -16.01
N VAL A 199 0.47 -0.81 -16.21
CA VAL A 199 1.76 -0.86 -16.92
C VAL A 199 2.77 -1.72 -16.15
N LEU A 200 2.88 -1.53 -14.84
CA LEU A 200 3.78 -2.33 -14.00
C LEU A 200 3.39 -3.81 -13.96
N GLY A 201 2.08 -4.09 -13.85
CA GLY A 201 1.56 -5.46 -13.88
C GLY A 201 1.84 -6.19 -15.19
N LEU A 202 1.56 -5.53 -16.33
CA LEU A 202 1.86 -6.06 -17.66
C LEU A 202 3.37 -6.26 -17.87
N LYS A 203 4.20 -5.30 -17.43
CA LYS A 203 5.67 -5.46 -17.47
C LYS A 203 6.13 -6.64 -16.64
N LEU A 204 5.59 -6.82 -15.43
CA LEU A 204 5.97 -7.94 -14.57
C LEU A 204 5.57 -9.29 -15.18
N ALA A 205 4.35 -9.39 -15.72
CA ALA A 205 3.85 -10.61 -16.34
C ALA A 205 4.65 -10.98 -17.60
N THR A 206 5.07 -10.00 -18.41
CA THR A 206 5.85 -10.23 -19.64
C THR A 206 7.35 -10.44 -19.38
N ALA A 207 7.89 -9.84 -18.32
CA ALA A 207 9.28 -10.06 -17.88
C ALA A 207 9.50 -11.46 -17.29
N ALA A 208 8.43 -12.18 -16.94
CA ALA A 208 8.51 -13.55 -16.46
C ALA A 208 8.87 -14.55 -17.59
N GLY A 209 8.55 -14.23 -18.85
CA GLY A 209 8.81 -15.11 -20.00
C GLY A 209 10.20 -14.95 -20.65
N ARG A 210 11.12 -14.20 -20.02
CA ARG A 210 12.50 -13.98 -20.46
C ARG A 210 13.46 -14.51 -19.40
#